data_AF-A0A7K5KWI9-F1
#
_entry.id   AF-A0A7K5KWI9-F1
#
_cell.length_a   1.000
_cell.length_b   1.000
_cell.length_c   1.000
_cell.angle_alpha   90.00
_cell.angle_beta   90.00
_cell.angle_gamma   90.00
#
_symmetry.space_group_name_H-M   'P 1'
#
loop_
_entity.id
_entity.type
_entity.pdbx_description
1 polymer ?
#
loop_
_entity_poly.entity_id
_entity_poly.type
_entity_poly.pdbx_seq_one_letter_code
_entity_poly.pdbx_strand_id
1 'polypeptide(L)' 'SKCRLRVLDITGLPDSAFGRAPDGMSIWSGTVALAKACVEVSKHQREFQRRGSKRHKGRSGAATA' A
#
# COMPACT_ATOMS: atom_id res chain seq x y z
N SER A 1 -1.01 -12.25 -24.24
CA SER A 1 -0.92 -11.81 -22.83
C SER A 1 -0.84 -10.29 -22.76
N LYS A 2 -1.76 -9.63 -22.04
CA LYS A 2 -1.77 -8.16 -21.90
C LYS A 2 -0.98 -7.81 -20.63
N CYS A 3 0.32 -7.53 -20.78
CA CYS A 3 1.14 -7.06 -19.67
C CYS A 3 0.68 -5.66 -19.26
N ARG A 4 0.17 -5.50 -18.03
CA ARG A 4 -0.19 -4.19 -17.47
C ARG A 4 0.92 -3.74 -16.53
N LEU A 5 1.68 -2.73 -16.94
CA LEU A 5 2.65 -2.07 -16.07
C LEU A 5 1.91 -1.27 -15.00
N ARG A 6 2.42 -1.27 -13.77
CA ARG A 6 1.97 -0.38 -12.69
C ARG A 6 3.13 0.54 -12.33
N VAL A 7 2.89 1.85 -12.39
CA VAL A 7 3.89 2.88 -12.10
C VAL A 7 3.48 3.59 -10.82
N LEU A 8 4.45 3.82 -9.94
CA LEU A 8 4.29 4.70 -8.78
C LEU A 8 4.93 6.04 -9.14
N ASP A 9 4.13 7.10 -9.15
CA ASP A 9 4.64 8.46 -9.30
C ASP A 9 5.13 8.99 -7.95
N ILE A 10 6.36 9.48 -7.92
CA ILE A 10 7.00 10.06 -6.73
C ILE A 10 7.30 11.56 -6.91
N THR A 11 6.96 12.14 -8.06
CA THR A 11 7.39 13.49 -8.49
C THR A 11 6.76 14.63 -7.67
N GLY A 12 5.76 14.34 -6.83
CA GLY A 12 5.16 15.30 -5.91
C GLY A 12 5.24 14.89 -4.43
N LEU A 13 6.00 13.84 -4.12
CA LEU A 13 6.13 13.36 -2.76
C LEU A 13 7.12 14.28 -2.02
N PRO A 14 6.68 15.01 -0.97
CA PRO A 14 7.59 15.88 -0.23
C PRO A 14 8.67 15.02 0.45
N ASP A 15 9.89 15.54 0.57
CA ASP A 15 10.98 14.84 1.26
C ASP A 15 10.62 14.49 2.73
N SER A 16 9.66 15.22 3.32
CA SER A 16 9.08 14.93 4.63
C SER A 16 8.10 13.75 4.67
N ALA A 17 7.63 13.24 3.53
CA ALA A 17 6.86 12.01 3.48
C ALA A 17 7.74 10.77 3.68
N PHE A 18 9.05 10.90 3.45
CA PHE A 18 10.06 10.00 4.01
C PHE A 18 10.34 10.31 5.49
N GLY A 19 9.57 11.18 6.16
CA GLY A 19 9.80 11.66 7.53
C GLY A 19 9.66 10.61 8.65
N ARG A 20 9.45 9.34 8.30
CA ARG A 20 9.65 8.19 9.20
C ARG A 20 10.79 7.28 8.70
N ALA A 21 11.68 7.80 7.88
CA ALA A 21 12.94 7.14 7.59
C ALA A 21 13.77 7.17 8.88
N PRO A 22 14.41 6.06 9.25
CA PRO A 22 15.33 6.04 10.39
C PRO A 22 16.35 7.16 10.27
N ASP A 23 16.75 7.75 11.41
CA ASP A 23 17.80 8.76 11.45
C ASP A 23 19.04 8.26 10.67
N GLY A 24 19.53 9.10 9.76
CA GLY A 24 20.69 8.80 8.91
C GLY A 24 20.38 8.12 7.57
N MET A 25 19.11 7.87 7.22
CA MET A 25 18.76 7.30 5.93
C MET A 25 18.80 8.36 4.81
N SER A 26 19.64 8.16 3.80
CA SER A 26 19.66 9.02 2.62
C SER A 26 18.36 8.93 1.81
N ILE A 27 18.01 9.99 1.08
CA ILE A 27 16.84 10.04 0.18
C ILE A 27 16.87 8.86 -0.83
N TRP A 28 18.06 8.53 -1.33
CA TRP A 28 18.27 7.38 -2.21
C TRP A 28 17.93 6.05 -1.52
N SER A 29 18.44 5.85 -0.31
CA SER A 29 18.15 4.67 0.50
C SER A 29 16.65 4.56 0.79
N GLY A 30 15.97 5.66 1.13
CA GLY A 30 14.52 5.69 1.35
C GLY A 30 13.73 5.33 0.09
N THR A 31 14.13 5.86 -1.07
CA THR A 31 13.51 5.54 -2.36
C THR A 31 13.66 4.06 -2.71
N VAL A 32 14.84 3.47 -2.47
CA VAL A 32 15.09 2.04 -2.67
C VAL A 32 14.23 1.19 -1.72
N ALA A 33 14.09 1.59 -0.46
CA ALA A 33 13.23 0.90 0.50
C ALA A 33 11.77 0.91 0.06
N LEU A 34 11.27 2.05 -0.43
CA LEU A 34 9.92 2.18 -0.98
C LEU A 34 9.73 1.28 -2.22
N ALA A 35 10.66 1.32 -3.18
CA ALA A 35 10.60 0.48 -4.37
C ALA A 35 10.53 -1.02 -4.02
N LYS A 36 11.34 -1.46 -3.05
CA LYS A 36 11.30 -2.85 -2.54
C LYS A 36 9.95 -3.18 -1.90
N ALA A 37 9.39 -2.29 -1.08
CA ALA A 37 8.08 -2.49 -0.48
C ALA A 37 6.98 -2.60 -1.56
N CYS A 38 7.02 -1.79 -2.62
CA CYS A 38 6.06 -1.88 -3.72
C CYS A 38 6.13 -3.22 -4.46
N VAL A 39 7.33 -3.74 -4.72
CA VAL A 39 7.52 -5.07 -5.30
C VAL A 39 6.92 -6.15 -4.39
N GLU A 40 7.14 -6.05 -3.09
CA GLU A 40 6.66 -7.03 -2.12
C GLU A 40 5.13 -7.02 -2.00
N VAL A 41 4.53 -5.82 -1.94
CA VAL A 41 3.08 -5.65 -1.97
C VAL A 41 2.48 -6.18 -3.27
N SER A 42 3.17 -6.01 -4.41
CA SER A 42 2.71 -6.53 -5.70
C SER A 42 2.64 -8.07 -5.71
N LYS A 43 3.61 -8.76 -5.09
CA LYS A 43 3.60 -10.23 -4.94
C LYS A 43 2.43 -10.68 -4.07
N HIS A 44 2.24 -10.00 -2.94
CA HIS A 44 1.23 -10.35 -1.94
C HIS A 44 -0.15 -9.72 -2.21
N GLN A 45 -0.32 -9.01 -3.33
CA GLN A 45 -1.51 -8.20 -3.58
C GLN A 45 -2.81 -9.01 -3.49
N ARG A 46 -2.79 -10.25 -3.98
CA ARG A 46 -3.94 -11.16 -3.96
C ARG A 46 -4.33 -11.56 -2.54
N GLU A 47 -3.34 -11.71 -1.65
CA GLU A 47 -3.56 -12.05 -0.25
C GLU A 47 -4.10 -10.86 0.54
N PHE A 48 -3.58 -9.66 0.28
CA PHE A 48 -4.11 -8.42 0.85
C PHE A 48 -5.56 -8.14 0.40
N GLN A 49 -5.88 -8.37 -0.88
CA GLN A 49 -7.26 -8.25 -1.38
C GLN A 49 -8.21 -9.24 -0.69
N ARG A 50 -7.76 -10.48 -0.45
CA ARG A 50 -8.56 -11.48 0.29
C ARG A 50 -8.83 -11.05 1.74
N ARG A 51 -7.87 -10.40 2.40
CA ARG A 51 -8.04 -9.86 3.77
C ARG A 51 -8.97 -8.65 3.81
N GLY A 52 -8.96 -7.79 2.79
CA GLY A 52 -9.85 -6.63 2.70
C GLY A 52 -11.33 -6.96 2.45
N SER A 53 -11.62 -8.15 1.91
CA SER A 53 -13.00 -8.61 1.63
C SER A 53 -13.80 -8.96 2.91
N LYS A 54 -13.11 -9.20 4.04
CA LYS A 54 -13.76 -9.45 5.34
C LYS A 54 -14.04 -8.14 6.10
N ARG A 55 -14.55 -7.10 5.44
CA ARG A 55 -15.27 -6.06 6.18
C ARG A 55 -16.65 -6.60 6.51
N HIS A 56 -16.83 -6.90 7.79
CA HIS A 56 -18.08 -7.36 8.36
C HIS A 56 -19.25 -6.52 7.85
N LYS A 57 -20.20 -7.17 7.17
CA LYS A 57 -21.58 -6.69 7.10
C LYS A 57 -22.12 -6.75 8.53
N GLY A 58 -21.86 -5.70 9.30
CA GLY A 58 -22.38 -5.51 10.64
C GLY A 58 -23.90 -5.37 10.58
N ARG A 59 -24.59 -6.47 10.89
CA ARG A 59 -25.93 -6.55 11.48
C ARG A 59 -26.95 -5.54 10.94
N SER A 60 -27.48 -5.84 9.75
CA SER A 60 -28.85 -5.41 9.42
C SER A 60 -29.78 -6.45 10.04
N GLY A 61 -30.43 -6.09 11.15
CA GLY A 61 -31.27 -7.02 11.88
C GLY A 61 -32.17 -6.32 12.88
N ALA A 62 -33.46 -6.29 12.53
CA ALA A 62 -34.65 -6.01 13.35
C ALA A 62 -34.95 -4.54 13.68
N ALA A 63 -35.59 -3.85 12.72
CA ALA A 63 -36.78 -3.09 13.06
C ALA A 63 -37.93 -4.10 13.14
N THR A 64 -38.40 -4.40 14.35
CA THR A 64 -39.68 -5.06 14.58
C THR A 64 -40.53 -4.09 15.39
N ALA A 65 -41.65 -3.71 14.75
CA ALA A 65 -42.90 -3.11 15.24
C ALA A 65 -42.88 -2.34 16.56
#